data_AF-T2M4Q2-F1
#
_entry.id   AF-T2M4Q2-F1
#
_cell.length_a   1.000
_cell.length_b   1.000
_cell.length_c   1.000
_cell.angle_alpha   90.00
_cell.angle_beta   90.00
_cell.angle_gamma   90.00
#
_symmetry.space_group_name_H-M   'P 1'
#
loop_
_entity.id
_entity.type
_entity.pdbx_description
1 polymer ?
#
loop_
_entity_poly.entity_id
_entity_poly.type
_entity_poly.pdbx_seq_one_letter_code
_entity_poly.pdbx_strand_id
1 'polypeptide(L)'
;MAEVVFEKLESMLPELEELGKEEVFSKEEIKNIIKRRTDFEYKLQKRIVEKKDILNYLEYEMKLDKLRQIRSKRLKLKFHNPASLSISRRLHLLFQKGLMKFGNDLQLWLQYIEFCKLNKSTHAISLTFGKLLQQHGKNPEVWLLAANHEFETAKNVDNARMLLQRGLRMNKTSEKLWQEYFRMELLHVEKIKKRRKLLGIEGTITKHTNEEEPEMIEDFLANKTAEIVFQNAVKQISDVNFCLSFLSISQEFDDTENLQQLILQSTLALFPTSEIMLDTIAKQSLVMLQKKRNEEFVKDNDWIKVEDEVQQKYEEAVQKVNTSLMWEKYVRTFTKLLNESRNQAEAKRRYLILQKIFGKAEEQNQASIDLYLVWAELFIDVGETQQALTTLSRALSLHKMSSRLWVKYLLVKCSLGDEWEVLQKEFKRALNLVSKDSVPIWQMYIDLAVSSNAPETKTIFEDCLKSSNETKKMFSVQYIKWVDQIEGSKAFRKLSLRMMSDASMDFLKECIQIESKKDAPNIKYIRSIYQKMAHEYGKNSLDVWLDYINFEKQSNSENIQRITDIYLQAKRTLDGNLVADFIAKYTLESMPSSNS
;
A
#
# COMPACT_ATOMS: atom_id res chain seq x y z
N MET A 1 -4.92 -32.61 -44.93
CA MET A 1 -4.43 -32.44 -43.54
C MET A 1 -3.03 -33.04 -43.37
N ALA A 2 -2.80 -34.30 -43.75
CA ALA A 2 -1.47 -34.93 -43.65
C ALA A 2 -0.43 -34.30 -44.60
N GLU A 3 -0.79 -34.00 -45.85
CA GLU A 3 0.11 -33.38 -46.84
C GLU A 3 0.72 -32.06 -46.35
N VAL A 4 -0.09 -31.17 -45.77
CA VAL A 4 0.36 -29.88 -45.20
C VAL A 4 1.28 -30.06 -43.98
N VAL A 5 1.16 -31.17 -43.25
CA VAL A 5 2.09 -31.51 -42.15
C VAL A 5 3.41 -32.00 -42.72
N PHE A 6 3.38 -32.86 -43.74
CA PHE A 6 4.59 -33.37 -44.41
C PHE A 6 5.38 -32.25 -45.10
N GLU A 7 4.72 -31.38 -45.86
CA GLU A 7 5.36 -30.23 -46.52
C GLU A 7 6.10 -29.32 -45.52
N LYS A 8 5.47 -29.05 -44.37
CA LYS A 8 6.13 -28.28 -43.31
C LYS A 8 7.29 -29.04 -42.72
N LEU A 9 7.17 -30.33 -42.44
CA LEU A 9 8.26 -31.12 -41.86
C LEU A 9 9.45 -31.19 -42.83
N GLU A 10 9.21 -31.33 -44.13
CA GLU A 10 10.24 -31.28 -45.17
C GLU A 10 11.01 -29.95 -45.15
N SER A 11 10.30 -28.83 -44.97
CA SER A 11 10.94 -27.52 -44.82
C SER A 11 11.86 -27.40 -43.59
N MET A 12 11.70 -28.28 -42.58
CA MET A 12 12.50 -28.31 -41.35
C MET A 12 13.68 -29.30 -41.41
N LEU A 13 13.78 -30.13 -42.45
CA LEU A 13 14.88 -31.10 -42.57
C LEU A 13 16.25 -30.44 -42.76
N PRO A 14 16.41 -29.40 -43.62
CA PRO A 14 17.71 -28.79 -43.86
C PRO A 14 18.35 -28.19 -42.59
N GLU A 15 17.54 -27.58 -41.71
CA GLU A 15 18.06 -27.03 -40.45
C GLU A 15 18.51 -28.13 -39.47
N LEU A 16 17.83 -29.28 -39.44
CA LEU A 16 18.15 -30.37 -38.52
C LEU A 16 19.38 -31.16 -39.00
N GLU A 17 19.53 -31.30 -40.32
CA GLU A 17 20.73 -31.89 -40.93
C GLU A 17 21.97 -31.03 -40.65
N GLU A 18 21.85 -29.71 -40.76
CA GLU A 18 22.94 -28.77 -40.44
C GLU A 18 23.32 -28.86 -38.96
N LEU A 19 22.35 -28.86 -38.05
CA LEU A 19 22.59 -29.02 -36.60
C LEU A 19 23.18 -30.38 -36.22
N GLY A 20 22.90 -31.42 -37.00
CA GLY A 20 23.52 -32.74 -36.86
C GLY A 20 24.97 -32.77 -37.36
N LYS A 21 25.27 -32.06 -38.46
CA LYS A 21 26.65 -31.92 -38.98
C LYS A 21 27.54 -31.12 -38.02
N GLU A 22 26.99 -30.13 -37.34
CA GLU A 22 27.69 -29.32 -36.33
C GLU A 22 27.79 -29.99 -34.94
N GLU A 23 27.34 -31.24 -34.80
CA GLU A 23 27.31 -32.00 -33.54
C GLU A 23 26.57 -31.31 -32.38
N VAL A 24 25.67 -30.37 -32.70
CA VAL A 24 24.85 -29.66 -31.70
C VAL A 24 23.80 -30.60 -31.12
N PHE A 25 23.28 -31.50 -31.94
CA PHE A 25 22.33 -32.55 -31.55
C PHE A 25 22.76 -33.91 -32.08
N SER A 26 22.54 -34.96 -31.31
CA SER A 26 22.79 -36.33 -31.76
C SER A 26 21.74 -36.78 -32.78
N LYS A 27 22.05 -37.81 -33.58
CA LYS A 27 21.09 -38.40 -34.54
C LYS A 27 19.82 -38.91 -33.85
N GLU A 28 19.93 -39.39 -32.61
CA GLU A 28 18.78 -39.84 -31.79
C GLU A 28 17.94 -38.66 -31.30
N GLU A 29 18.59 -37.58 -30.87
CA GLU A 29 17.91 -36.34 -30.48
C GLU A 29 17.16 -35.72 -31.66
N ILE A 30 17.77 -35.70 -32.86
CA ILE A 30 17.11 -35.20 -34.08
C ILE A 30 15.86 -36.01 -34.41
N LYS A 31 15.92 -37.36 -34.34
CA LYS A 31 14.74 -38.21 -34.52
C LYS A 31 13.63 -37.88 -33.51
N ASN A 32 13.99 -37.65 -32.25
CA ASN A 32 13.05 -37.25 -31.22
C ASN A 32 12.46 -35.85 -31.47
N ILE A 33 13.26 -34.90 -31.98
CA ILE A 33 12.79 -33.56 -32.37
C ILE A 33 11.77 -33.65 -33.50
N ILE A 34 12.06 -34.44 -34.54
CA ILE A 34 11.14 -34.66 -35.68
C ILE A 34 9.83 -35.27 -35.18
N LYS A 35 9.89 -36.30 -34.34
CA LYS A 35 8.69 -36.93 -33.76
C LYS A 35 7.83 -35.94 -32.99
N ARG A 36 8.45 -35.16 -32.08
CA ARG A 36 7.73 -34.15 -31.29
C ARG A 36 7.13 -33.03 -32.14
N ARG A 37 7.87 -32.52 -33.13
CA ARG A 37 7.36 -31.51 -34.09
C ARG A 37 6.19 -32.06 -34.90
N THR A 38 6.27 -33.30 -35.32
CA THR A 38 5.18 -33.99 -36.04
C THR A 38 3.91 -34.03 -35.18
N ASP A 39 4.02 -34.44 -33.91
CA ASP A 39 2.89 -34.46 -32.98
C ASP A 39 2.28 -33.06 -32.78
N PHE A 40 3.11 -32.02 -32.68
CA PHE A 40 2.64 -30.64 -32.56
C PHE A 40 1.97 -30.13 -33.84
N GLU A 41 2.53 -30.39 -35.02
CA GLU A 41 1.93 -29.98 -36.29
C GLU A 41 0.58 -30.67 -36.53
N TYR A 42 0.42 -31.96 -36.16
CA TYR A 42 -0.88 -32.63 -36.18
C TYR A 42 -1.88 -31.98 -35.22
N LYS A 43 -1.45 -31.60 -34.00
CA LYS A 43 -2.31 -30.88 -33.06
C LYS A 43 -2.75 -29.51 -33.60
N LEU A 44 -1.87 -28.80 -34.31
CA LEU A 44 -2.19 -27.51 -34.94
C LEU A 44 -3.12 -27.60 -36.16
N GLN A 45 -3.22 -28.76 -36.80
CA GLN A 45 -4.11 -28.99 -37.94
C GLN A 45 -5.49 -29.55 -37.54
N LYS A 46 -5.76 -29.72 -36.24
CA LYS A 46 -7.10 -30.07 -35.75
C LYS A 46 -8.13 -29.02 -36.19
N ARG A 47 -9.37 -29.48 -36.41
CA ARG A 47 -10.51 -28.61 -36.75
C ARG A 47 -10.75 -27.52 -35.70
N ILE A 48 -10.57 -27.85 -34.43
CA ILE A 48 -10.57 -26.92 -33.30
C ILE A 48 -9.18 -27.00 -32.67
N VAL A 49 -8.43 -25.91 -32.74
CA VAL A 49 -7.10 -25.80 -32.12
C VAL A 49 -7.27 -25.10 -30.80
N GLU A 50 -6.79 -25.72 -29.72
CA GLU A 50 -6.82 -25.12 -28.39
C GLU A 50 -5.62 -24.19 -28.18
N LYS A 51 -5.79 -23.19 -27.32
CA LYS A 51 -4.71 -22.27 -26.92
C LYS A 51 -3.51 -23.03 -26.34
N LYS A 52 -3.78 -24.06 -25.55
CA LYS A 52 -2.75 -24.92 -24.93
C LYS A 52 -1.88 -25.62 -25.98
N ASP A 53 -2.45 -26.04 -27.10
CA ASP A 53 -1.69 -26.72 -28.16
C ASP A 53 -0.65 -25.78 -28.80
N ILE A 54 -0.98 -24.50 -29.00
CA ILE A 54 -0.04 -23.49 -29.52
C ILE A 54 1.01 -23.13 -28.47
N LEU A 55 0.60 -22.87 -27.22
CA LEU A 55 1.52 -22.49 -26.15
C LEU A 55 2.53 -23.59 -25.83
N ASN A 56 2.09 -24.85 -25.79
CA ASN A 56 2.98 -25.98 -25.55
C ASN A 56 4.02 -26.14 -26.66
N TYR A 57 3.63 -25.88 -27.91
CA TYR A 57 4.57 -25.93 -29.03
C TYR A 57 5.56 -24.75 -29.00
N LEU A 58 5.09 -23.54 -28.69
CA LEU A 58 5.95 -22.37 -28.48
C LEU A 58 6.95 -22.63 -27.36
N GLU A 59 6.51 -23.14 -26.21
CA GLU A 59 7.36 -23.45 -25.07
C GLU A 59 8.42 -24.50 -25.44
N TYR A 60 8.02 -25.54 -26.20
CA TYR A 60 8.94 -26.56 -26.69
C TYR A 60 10.01 -25.97 -27.62
N GLU A 61 9.62 -25.18 -28.63
CA GLU A 61 10.57 -24.57 -29.58
C GLU A 61 11.47 -23.52 -28.89
N MET A 62 10.96 -22.76 -27.91
CA MET A 62 11.77 -21.84 -27.10
C MET A 62 12.79 -22.59 -26.23
N LYS A 63 12.40 -23.71 -25.62
CA LYS A 63 13.31 -24.58 -24.85
C LYS A 63 14.38 -25.18 -25.77
N LEU A 64 13.99 -25.62 -26.97
CA LEU A 64 14.91 -26.17 -27.96
C LEU A 64 15.92 -25.12 -28.44
N ASP A 65 15.47 -23.88 -28.71
CA ASP A 65 16.34 -22.77 -29.11
C ASP A 65 17.34 -22.42 -28.00
N LYS A 66 16.89 -22.36 -26.73
CA LYS A 66 17.78 -22.17 -25.57
C LYS A 66 18.83 -23.27 -25.45
N LEU A 67 18.43 -24.54 -25.61
CA LEU A 67 19.35 -25.67 -25.57
C LEU A 67 20.39 -25.59 -26.69
N ARG A 68 19.95 -25.24 -27.91
CA ARG A 68 20.85 -24.98 -29.04
C ARG A 68 21.84 -23.88 -28.69
N GLN A 69 21.39 -22.73 -28.20
CA GLN A 69 22.26 -21.60 -27.84
C GLN A 69 23.33 -21.99 -26.80
N ILE A 70 22.98 -22.76 -25.77
CA ILE A 70 23.93 -23.24 -24.76
C ILE A 70 24.98 -24.17 -25.39
N ARG A 71 24.55 -25.12 -26.22
CA ARG A 71 25.45 -26.08 -26.86
C ARG A 71 26.35 -25.44 -27.92
N SER A 72 25.81 -24.55 -28.75
CA SER A 72 26.57 -23.79 -29.73
C SER A 72 27.64 -22.91 -29.06
N LYS A 73 27.34 -22.29 -27.90
CA LYS A 73 28.34 -21.56 -27.10
C LYS A 73 29.45 -22.47 -26.56
N ARG A 74 29.09 -23.65 -26.04
CA ARG A 74 30.07 -24.65 -25.56
C ARG A 74 31.00 -25.12 -26.68
N LEU A 75 30.45 -25.33 -27.87
CA LEU A 75 31.18 -25.78 -29.06
C LEU A 75 31.91 -24.63 -29.79
N LYS A 76 31.83 -23.38 -29.28
CA LYS A 76 32.42 -22.17 -29.89
C LYS A 76 32.02 -21.97 -31.36
N LEU A 77 30.82 -22.42 -31.73
CA LEU A 77 30.27 -22.22 -33.07
C LEU A 77 29.91 -20.74 -33.28
N LYS A 78 29.93 -20.28 -34.53
CA LYS A 78 29.53 -18.91 -34.87
C LYS A 78 28.09 -18.67 -34.41
N PHE A 79 27.82 -17.48 -33.88
CA PHE A 79 26.51 -17.11 -33.30
C PHE A 79 25.37 -17.05 -34.33
N HIS A 80 25.68 -16.95 -35.63
CA HIS A 80 24.70 -16.87 -36.72
C HIS A 80 24.86 -18.06 -37.66
N ASN A 81 24.03 -19.09 -37.44
CA ASN A 81 23.89 -20.23 -38.34
C ASN A 81 22.51 -20.16 -39.04
N PRO A 82 22.37 -20.61 -40.29
CA PRO A 82 21.08 -20.67 -40.99
C PRO A 82 19.99 -21.38 -40.17
N ALA A 83 20.34 -22.45 -39.46
CA ALA A 83 19.46 -23.12 -38.49
C ALA A 83 18.90 -22.20 -37.38
N SER A 84 19.63 -21.16 -36.95
CA SER A 84 19.12 -20.20 -35.96
C SER A 84 18.06 -19.26 -36.50
N LEU A 85 18.20 -18.86 -37.76
CA LEU A 85 17.21 -18.06 -38.47
C LEU A 85 15.93 -18.88 -38.74
N SER A 86 16.05 -20.16 -39.09
CA SER A 86 14.91 -21.03 -39.36
C SER A 86 14.04 -21.29 -38.12
N ILE A 87 14.66 -21.56 -36.97
CA ILE A 87 13.94 -21.70 -35.69
C ILE A 87 13.27 -20.38 -35.27
N SER A 88 13.97 -19.25 -35.42
CA SER A 88 13.39 -17.94 -35.12
C SER A 88 12.18 -17.63 -36.03
N ARG A 89 12.30 -17.88 -37.35
CA ARG A 89 11.18 -17.76 -38.31
C ARG A 89 10.01 -18.64 -37.92
N ARG A 90 10.24 -19.89 -37.49
CA ARG A 90 9.18 -20.78 -37.01
C ARG A 90 8.47 -20.20 -35.79
N LEU A 91 9.22 -19.74 -34.80
CA LEU A 91 8.66 -19.10 -33.61
C LEU A 91 7.81 -17.88 -33.99
N HIS A 92 8.28 -17.01 -34.90
CA HIS A 92 7.47 -15.90 -35.43
C HIS A 92 6.16 -16.38 -36.08
N LEU A 93 6.20 -17.42 -36.92
CA LEU A 93 5.00 -17.97 -37.56
C LEU A 93 4.03 -18.60 -36.55
N LEU A 94 4.54 -19.26 -35.52
CA LEU A 94 3.73 -19.86 -34.45
C LEU A 94 3.06 -18.79 -33.60
N PHE A 95 3.79 -17.75 -33.20
CA PHE A 95 3.22 -16.59 -32.52
C PHE A 95 2.17 -15.90 -33.39
N GLN A 96 2.45 -15.64 -34.68
CA GLN A 96 1.47 -15.04 -35.59
C GLN A 96 0.19 -15.88 -35.72
N LYS A 97 0.30 -17.21 -35.83
CA LYS A 97 -0.86 -18.11 -35.80
C LYS A 97 -1.63 -18.03 -34.49
N GLY A 98 -0.91 -18.00 -33.37
CA GLY A 98 -1.49 -17.82 -32.05
C GLY A 98 -2.29 -16.51 -31.94
N LEU A 99 -1.70 -15.41 -32.38
CA LEU A 99 -2.31 -14.07 -32.32
C LEU A 99 -3.49 -13.91 -33.29
N MET A 100 -3.47 -14.57 -34.45
CA MET A 100 -4.62 -14.59 -35.36
C MET A 100 -5.83 -15.32 -34.77
N LYS A 101 -5.61 -16.42 -34.03
CA LYS A 101 -6.70 -17.21 -33.43
C LYS A 101 -7.12 -16.72 -32.05
N PHE A 102 -6.18 -16.25 -31.24
CA PHE A 102 -6.37 -15.87 -29.83
C PHE A 102 -6.01 -14.39 -29.60
N GLY A 103 -6.45 -13.51 -30.49
CA GLY A 103 -6.13 -12.08 -30.45
C GLY A 103 -6.61 -11.36 -29.18
N ASN A 104 -7.65 -11.86 -28.52
CA ASN A 104 -8.15 -11.27 -27.28
C ASN A 104 -7.22 -11.47 -26.08
N ASP A 105 -6.21 -12.34 -26.16
CA ASP A 105 -5.29 -12.60 -25.05
C ASP A 105 -4.09 -11.65 -25.05
N LEU A 106 -4.15 -10.63 -24.20
CA LEU A 106 -3.07 -9.65 -24.05
C LEU A 106 -1.73 -10.31 -23.63
N GLN A 107 -1.77 -11.39 -22.84
CA GLN A 107 -0.54 -12.03 -22.37
C GLN A 107 0.26 -12.65 -23.52
N LEU A 108 -0.43 -13.24 -24.51
CA LEU A 108 0.20 -13.81 -25.70
C LEU A 108 0.86 -12.71 -26.56
N TRP A 109 0.24 -11.53 -26.65
CA TRP A 109 0.83 -10.37 -27.32
C TRP A 109 2.11 -9.90 -26.64
N LEU A 110 2.10 -9.78 -25.31
CA LEU A 110 3.27 -9.37 -24.53
C LEU A 110 4.42 -10.38 -24.67
N GLN A 111 4.14 -11.67 -24.59
CA GLN A 111 5.14 -12.73 -24.81
C GLN A 111 5.78 -12.64 -26.20
N TYR A 112 4.99 -12.34 -27.23
CA TYR A 112 5.53 -12.18 -28.57
C TYR A 112 6.39 -10.91 -28.70
N ILE A 113 6.00 -9.80 -28.08
CA ILE A 113 6.79 -8.58 -28.06
C ILE A 113 8.12 -8.81 -27.34
N GLU A 114 8.12 -9.48 -26.19
CA GLU A 114 9.35 -9.87 -25.47
C GLU A 114 10.26 -10.74 -26.33
N PHE A 115 9.70 -11.75 -27.00
CA PHE A 115 10.44 -12.58 -27.94
C PHE A 115 11.08 -11.76 -29.06
N CYS A 116 10.32 -10.83 -29.65
CA CYS A 116 10.84 -9.96 -30.71
C CYS A 116 11.93 -9.00 -30.21
N LYS A 117 11.83 -8.50 -28.97
CA LYS A 117 12.87 -7.68 -28.32
C LYS A 117 14.17 -8.48 -28.12
N LEU A 118 14.07 -9.73 -27.64
CA LEU A 118 15.24 -10.62 -27.47
C LEU A 118 15.95 -10.90 -28.80
N ASN A 119 15.19 -11.08 -29.88
CA ASN A 119 15.71 -11.33 -31.22
C ASN A 119 16.07 -10.07 -32.01
N LYS A 120 15.99 -8.88 -31.39
CA LYS A 120 16.24 -7.56 -32.03
C LYS A 120 15.46 -7.36 -33.34
N SER A 121 14.27 -7.96 -33.45
CA SER A 121 13.44 -7.93 -34.66
C SER A 121 12.55 -6.69 -34.69
N THR A 122 13.15 -5.52 -34.87
CA THR A 122 12.49 -4.20 -34.76
C THR A 122 11.26 -4.05 -35.64
N HIS A 123 11.35 -4.45 -36.91
CA HIS A 123 10.22 -4.38 -37.85
C HIS A 123 9.03 -5.26 -37.42
N ALA A 124 9.31 -6.46 -36.90
CA ALA A 124 8.27 -7.34 -36.39
C ALA A 124 7.58 -6.73 -35.16
N ILE A 125 8.32 -6.02 -34.29
CA ILE A 125 7.76 -5.34 -33.12
C ILE A 125 6.78 -4.25 -33.55
N SER A 126 7.16 -3.35 -34.47
CA SER A 126 6.29 -2.26 -34.92
C SER A 126 5.01 -2.79 -35.60
N LEU A 127 5.12 -3.85 -36.42
CA LEU A 127 3.93 -4.52 -36.99
C LEU A 127 3.04 -5.15 -35.92
N THR A 128 3.64 -5.73 -34.89
CA THR A 128 2.93 -6.37 -33.78
C THR A 128 2.17 -5.33 -32.97
N PHE A 129 2.80 -4.20 -32.63
CA PHE A 129 2.13 -3.09 -31.95
C PHE A 129 0.97 -2.54 -32.78
N GLY A 130 1.14 -2.39 -34.09
CA GLY A 130 0.04 -1.97 -34.98
C GLY A 130 -1.19 -2.89 -34.89
N LYS A 131 -0.98 -4.21 -34.92
CA LYS A 131 -2.07 -5.20 -34.78
C LYS A 131 -2.63 -5.26 -33.36
N LEU A 132 -1.77 -5.17 -32.36
CA LEU A 132 -2.14 -5.15 -30.94
C LEU A 132 -3.07 -3.97 -30.63
N LEU A 133 -2.74 -2.77 -31.13
CA LEU A 133 -3.54 -1.57 -30.94
C LEU A 133 -4.90 -1.65 -31.66
N GLN A 134 -4.98 -2.34 -32.79
CA GLN A 134 -6.26 -2.57 -33.47
C GLN A 134 -7.21 -3.44 -32.63
N GLN A 135 -6.69 -4.43 -31.91
CA GLN A 135 -7.51 -5.35 -31.10
C GLN A 135 -7.76 -4.83 -29.68
N HIS A 136 -6.76 -4.20 -29.05
CA HIS A 136 -6.77 -3.77 -27.64
C HIS A 136 -6.77 -2.25 -27.47
N GLY A 137 -7.20 -1.49 -28.48
CA GLY A 137 -7.16 -0.02 -28.48
C GLY A 137 -7.94 0.68 -27.35
N LYS A 138 -8.86 -0.02 -26.67
CA LYS A 138 -9.56 0.50 -25.48
C LYS A 138 -8.73 0.46 -24.21
N ASN A 139 -7.63 -0.30 -24.17
CA ASN A 139 -6.80 -0.43 -22.99
C ASN A 139 -5.67 0.63 -23.02
N PRO A 140 -5.64 1.61 -22.08
CA PRO A 140 -4.61 2.64 -22.02
C PRO A 140 -3.18 2.11 -21.89
N GLU A 141 -2.98 1.03 -21.14
CA GLU A 141 -1.65 0.46 -20.87
C GLU A 141 -0.96 -0.03 -22.16
N VAL A 142 -1.75 -0.51 -23.12
CA VAL A 142 -1.23 -0.99 -24.41
C VAL A 142 -0.67 0.17 -25.25
N TRP A 143 -1.30 1.34 -25.19
CA TRP A 143 -0.81 2.55 -25.84
C TRP A 143 0.48 3.04 -25.20
N LEU A 144 0.57 3.00 -23.86
CA LEU A 144 1.77 3.36 -23.12
C LEU A 144 2.95 2.45 -23.47
N LEU A 145 2.73 1.14 -23.50
CA LEU A 145 3.75 0.17 -23.89
C LEU A 145 4.29 0.40 -25.30
N ALA A 146 3.40 0.71 -26.25
CA ALA A 146 3.78 1.00 -27.63
C ALA A 146 4.57 2.32 -27.73
N ALA A 147 4.10 3.38 -27.07
CA ALA A 147 4.75 4.69 -27.07
C ALA A 147 6.13 4.64 -26.40
N ASN A 148 6.25 3.98 -25.25
CA ASN A 148 7.52 3.81 -24.54
C ASN A 148 8.54 3.03 -25.37
N HIS A 149 8.10 1.98 -26.09
CA HIS A 149 8.99 1.27 -27.01
C HIS A 149 9.51 2.16 -28.14
N GLU A 150 8.63 2.94 -28.79
CA GLU A 150 9.05 3.86 -29.86
C GLU A 150 9.98 4.97 -29.34
N PHE A 151 9.75 5.48 -28.14
CA PHE A 151 10.57 6.53 -27.52
C PHE A 151 11.94 6.03 -27.05
N GLU A 152 12.00 4.93 -26.31
CA GLU A 152 13.24 4.43 -25.70
C GLU A 152 14.07 3.57 -26.66
N THR A 153 13.41 2.67 -27.38
CA THR A 153 14.09 1.67 -28.22
C THR A 153 14.28 2.17 -29.64
N ALA A 154 13.21 2.67 -30.27
CA ALA A 154 13.27 3.15 -31.66
C ALA A 154 13.83 4.58 -31.78
N LYS A 155 13.88 5.34 -30.67
CA LYS A 155 14.30 6.75 -30.62
C LYS A 155 13.49 7.67 -31.54
N ASN A 156 12.25 7.28 -31.85
CA ASN A 156 11.35 8.00 -32.73
C ASN A 156 10.29 8.74 -31.92
N VAL A 157 10.59 9.99 -31.56
CA VAL A 157 9.71 10.79 -30.69
C VAL A 157 8.38 11.13 -31.37
N ASP A 158 8.40 11.43 -32.68
CA ASP A 158 7.18 11.77 -33.42
C ASP A 158 6.20 10.60 -33.51
N ASN A 159 6.70 9.36 -33.65
CA ASN A 159 5.87 8.17 -33.61
C ASN A 159 5.29 7.94 -32.21
N ALA A 160 6.10 8.12 -31.15
CA ALA A 160 5.62 8.01 -29.77
C ALA A 160 4.53 9.04 -29.48
N ARG A 161 4.73 10.31 -29.88
CA ARG A 161 3.73 11.39 -29.80
C ARG A 161 2.46 11.04 -30.56
N MET A 162 2.58 10.59 -31.81
CA MET A 162 1.42 10.18 -32.63
C MET A 162 0.63 9.04 -31.98
N LEU A 163 1.31 8.04 -31.40
CA LEU A 163 0.68 6.93 -30.70
C LEU A 163 -0.08 7.40 -29.46
N LEU A 164 0.52 8.25 -28.64
CA LEU A 164 -0.13 8.81 -27.44
C LEU A 164 -1.33 9.67 -27.81
N GLN A 165 -1.21 10.53 -28.83
CA GLN A 165 -2.34 11.34 -29.32
C GLN A 165 -3.47 10.47 -29.86
N ARG A 166 -3.18 9.38 -30.59
CA ARG A 166 -4.20 8.41 -31.03
C ARG A 166 -4.83 7.68 -29.84
N GLY A 167 -4.04 7.28 -28.85
CA GLY A 167 -4.51 6.67 -27.61
C GLY A 167 -5.45 7.57 -26.84
N LEU A 168 -5.13 8.86 -26.73
CA LEU A 168 -5.98 9.87 -26.09
C LEU A 168 -7.29 10.13 -26.84
N ARG A 169 -7.32 10.02 -28.18
CA ARG A 169 -8.58 10.09 -28.94
C ARG A 169 -9.55 8.95 -28.58
N MET A 170 -9.00 7.76 -28.31
CA MET A 170 -9.77 6.57 -27.93
C MET A 170 -10.14 6.57 -26.43
N ASN A 171 -9.22 6.99 -25.58
CA ASN A 171 -9.30 6.90 -24.11
C ASN A 171 -9.11 8.28 -23.46
N LYS A 172 -10.02 9.22 -23.73
CA LYS A 172 -9.91 10.64 -23.32
C LYS A 172 -9.85 10.85 -21.80
N THR A 173 -10.47 9.96 -21.03
CA THR A 173 -10.60 10.02 -19.56
C THR A 173 -9.46 9.34 -18.82
N SER A 174 -8.48 8.76 -19.53
CA SER A 174 -7.38 8.03 -18.89
C SER A 174 -6.32 8.99 -18.36
N GLU A 175 -6.29 9.19 -17.05
CA GLU A 175 -5.30 10.03 -16.36
C GLU A 175 -3.85 9.62 -16.69
N LYS A 176 -3.56 8.32 -16.64
CA LYS A 176 -2.21 7.78 -16.92
C LYS A 176 -1.69 8.12 -18.31
N LEU A 177 -2.56 8.17 -19.33
CA LEU A 177 -2.14 8.48 -20.70
C LEU A 177 -1.74 9.95 -20.83
N TRP A 178 -2.46 10.83 -20.16
CA TRP A 178 -2.13 12.25 -20.13
C TRP A 178 -0.85 12.52 -19.33
N GLN A 179 -0.67 11.86 -18.18
CA GLN A 179 0.53 11.95 -17.37
C GLN A 179 1.78 11.51 -18.15
N GLU A 180 1.73 10.34 -18.79
CA GLU A 180 2.85 9.81 -19.57
C GLU A 180 3.10 10.64 -20.83
N TYR A 181 2.06 11.18 -21.47
CA TYR A 181 2.25 12.09 -22.61
C TYR A 181 2.97 13.38 -22.20
N PHE A 182 2.56 13.98 -21.09
CA PHE A 182 3.25 15.14 -20.53
C PHE A 182 4.69 14.82 -20.12
N ARG A 183 4.91 13.69 -19.43
CA ARG A 183 6.25 13.22 -19.03
C ARG A 183 7.16 12.98 -20.24
N MET A 184 6.64 12.37 -21.31
CA MET A 184 7.39 12.11 -22.54
C MET A 184 7.84 13.40 -23.22
N GLU A 185 6.97 14.43 -23.30
CA GLU A 185 7.34 15.73 -23.85
C GLU A 185 8.46 16.41 -23.03
N LEU A 186 8.37 16.38 -21.69
CA LEU A 186 9.44 16.91 -20.82
C LEU A 186 10.76 16.15 -21.00
N LEU A 187 10.72 14.82 -21.02
CA LEU A 187 11.91 13.99 -21.29
C LEU A 187 12.51 14.29 -22.66
N HIS A 188 11.69 14.61 -23.65
CA HIS A 188 12.17 14.96 -24.98
C HIS A 188 12.92 16.29 -24.99
N VAL A 189 12.34 17.33 -24.36
CA VAL A 189 12.97 18.64 -24.20
C VAL A 189 14.30 18.51 -23.45
N GLU A 190 14.31 17.77 -22.34
CA GLU A 190 15.50 17.54 -21.53
C GLU A 190 16.62 16.83 -22.33
N LYS A 191 16.28 15.79 -23.11
CA LYS A 191 17.23 15.11 -24.00
C LYS A 191 17.84 16.08 -25.02
N ILE A 192 17.04 17.00 -25.56
CA ILE A 192 17.51 18.01 -26.50
C ILE A 192 18.43 19.01 -25.81
N LYS A 193 18.05 19.54 -24.64
CA LYS A 193 18.89 20.44 -23.82
C LYS A 193 20.23 19.80 -23.47
N LYS A 194 20.22 18.57 -22.95
CA LYS A 194 21.45 17.80 -22.63
C LYS A 194 22.33 17.59 -23.86
N ARG A 195 21.74 17.28 -25.01
CA ARG A 195 22.49 17.14 -26.27
C ARG A 195 23.14 18.46 -26.71
N ARG A 196 22.44 19.59 -26.59
CA ARG A 196 22.99 20.92 -26.92
C ARG A 196 24.16 21.29 -26.00
N LYS A 197 24.01 21.04 -24.70
CA LYS A 197 25.06 21.22 -23.70
C LYS A 197 26.31 20.39 -24.02
N LEU A 198 26.13 19.10 -24.33
CA LEU A 198 27.25 18.21 -24.71
C LEU A 198 27.95 18.63 -26.00
N LEU A 199 27.22 19.25 -26.95
CA LEU A 199 27.79 19.74 -28.20
C LEU A 199 28.50 21.10 -28.05
N GLY A 200 28.54 21.69 -26.85
CA GLY A 200 29.19 22.97 -26.61
C GLY A 200 28.49 24.16 -27.29
N ILE A 201 27.22 23.99 -27.66
CA ILE A 201 26.38 25.05 -28.27
C ILE A 201 25.89 26.04 -27.20
N GLU A 202 26.19 25.79 -25.91
CA GLU A 202 26.04 26.78 -24.83
C GLU A 202 27.04 27.92 -25.05
N GLY A 203 26.67 28.91 -25.89
CA GLY A 203 27.42 30.15 -26.08
C GLY A 203 27.70 30.55 -27.53
N THR A 204 27.49 29.69 -28.53
CA THR A 204 27.54 30.10 -29.94
C THR A 204 26.18 30.64 -30.39
N ILE A 205 25.79 31.76 -29.79
CA ILE A 205 25.16 32.85 -30.54
C ILE A 205 26.29 33.50 -31.37
N THR A 206 26.95 32.72 -32.23
CA THR A 206 27.88 33.27 -33.20
C THR A 206 27.03 33.88 -34.29
N LYS A 207 27.03 35.21 -34.30
CA LYS A 207 26.44 36.17 -35.24
C LYS A 207 26.87 35.97 -36.71
N HIS A 208 27.00 34.75 -37.19
CA HIS A 208 27.37 34.43 -38.57
C HIS A 208 26.54 33.28 -39.12
N THR A 209 25.23 33.51 -39.19
CA THR A 209 24.42 33.36 -40.41
C THR A 209 23.09 34.06 -40.11
N ASN A 210 22.69 35.00 -40.97
CA ASN A 210 21.36 35.59 -40.96
C ASN A 210 20.35 34.51 -41.41
N GLU A 211 20.11 33.53 -40.57
CA GLU A 211 18.93 32.68 -40.62
C GLU A 211 18.30 32.83 -39.26
N GLU A 212 17.10 33.42 -39.24
CA GLU A 212 16.22 33.45 -38.07
C GLU A 212 16.16 32.02 -37.51
N GLU A 213 16.83 31.75 -36.38
CA GLU A 213 16.55 30.52 -35.65
C GLU A 213 15.05 30.58 -35.31
N PRO A 214 14.22 29.65 -35.82
CA PRO A 214 12.78 29.85 -35.78
C PRO A 214 12.32 29.90 -34.32
N GLU A 215 11.55 30.92 -33.94
CA GLU A 215 10.93 31.11 -32.61
C GLU A 215 10.32 29.80 -32.04
N MET A 216 9.90 28.91 -32.94
CA MET A 216 9.48 27.53 -32.71
C MET A 216 10.44 26.67 -31.86
N ILE A 217 11.75 26.89 -31.93
CA ILE A 217 12.77 26.12 -31.20
C ILE A 217 12.89 26.63 -29.76
N GLU A 218 12.90 27.94 -29.55
CA GLU A 218 12.92 28.53 -28.21
C GLU A 218 11.63 28.21 -27.46
N ASP A 219 10.49 28.32 -28.14
CA ASP A 219 9.17 27.95 -27.63
C ASP A 219 9.07 26.48 -27.24
N PHE A 220 9.66 25.60 -28.05
CA PHE A 220 9.75 24.19 -27.77
C PHE A 220 10.64 23.91 -26.55
N LEU A 221 11.78 24.61 -26.43
CA LEU A 221 12.70 24.49 -25.29
C LEU A 221 12.15 25.11 -23.99
N ALA A 222 11.18 26.02 -24.11
CA ALA A 222 10.43 26.62 -23.02
C ALA A 222 9.27 25.74 -22.50
N ASN A 223 9.17 24.48 -22.95
CA ASN A 223 8.14 23.52 -22.54
C ASN A 223 6.70 23.89 -22.96
N LYS A 224 6.50 24.76 -23.98
CA LYS A 224 5.16 25.16 -24.44
C LYS A 224 4.33 23.98 -24.94
N THR A 225 4.96 22.94 -25.49
CA THR A 225 4.25 21.71 -25.89
C THR A 225 3.62 21.01 -24.69
N ALA A 226 4.37 20.88 -23.58
CA ALA A 226 3.88 20.29 -22.34
C ALA A 226 2.75 21.14 -21.71
N GLU A 227 2.83 22.47 -21.80
CA GLU A 227 1.74 23.37 -21.42
C GLU A 227 0.46 23.09 -22.22
N ILE A 228 0.56 22.97 -23.55
CA ILE A 228 -0.61 22.67 -24.40
C ILE A 228 -1.22 21.31 -24.04
N VAL A 229 -0.37 20.30 -23.75
CA VAL A 229 -0.84 19.00 -23.27
C VAL A 229 -1.62 19.14 -21.98
N PHE A 230 -1.09 19.89 -21.01
CA PHE A 230 -1.74 20.14 -19.74
C PHE A 230 -3.09 20.86 -19.91
N GLN A 231 -3.14 21.96 -20.67
CA GLN A 231 -4.39 22.70 -20.93
C GLN A 231 -5.46 21.81 -21.57
N ASN A 232 -5.06 20.91 -22.49
CA ASN A 232 -5.98 19.97 -23.11
C ASN A 232 -6.41 18.84 -22.16
N ALA A 233 -5.52 18.36 -21.30
CA ALA A 233 -5.82 17.35 -20.29
C ALA A 233 -6.88 17.87 -19.31
N VAL A 234 -6.69 19.10 -18.83
CA VAL A 234 -7.59 19.73 -17.85
C VAL A 234 -8.97 20.06 -18.43
N LYS A 235 -9.06 20.36 -19.72
CA LYS A 235 -10.36 20.46 -20.42
C LYS A 235 -11.13 19.14 -20.47
N GLN A 236 -10.43 18.00 -20.40
CA GLN A 236 -11.05 16.66 -20.46
C GLN A 236 -11.31 16.08 -19.06
N ILE A 237 -10.42 16.32 -18.10
CA ILE A 237 -10.47 15.77 -16.75
C ILE A 237 -10.32 16.93 -15.76
N SER A 238 -11.45 17.33 -15.18
CA SER A 238 -11.51 18.40 -14.17
C SER A 238 -11.39 17.82 -12.76
N ASP A 239 -10.23 17.27 -12.42
CA ASP A 239 -9.92 16.83 -11.05
C ASP A 239 -8.65 17.54 -10.49
N VAL A 240 -8.70 17.90 -9.22
CA VAL A 240 -7.62 18.61 -8.51
C VAL A 240 -6.41 17.69 -8.33
N ASN A 241 -6.62 16.43 -7.92
CA ASN A 241 -5.50 15.51 -7.70
C ASN A 241 -4.80 15.17 -9.01
N PHE A 242 -5.58 15.00 -10.09
CA PHE A 242 -5.03 14.85 -11.42
C PHE A 242 -4.18 16.06 -11.84
N CYS A 243 -4.62 17.29 -11.62
CA CYS A 243 -3.81 18.47 -11.92
C CYS A 243 -2.51 18.52 -11.10
N LEU A 244 -2.58 18.16 -9.81
CA LEU A 244 -1.41 18.08 -8.93
C LEU A 244 -0.42 16.99 -9.36
N SER A 245 -0.89 15.94 -10.04
CA SER A 245 0.01 14.93 -10.59
C SER A 245 0.96 15.52 -11.64
N PHE A 246 0.52 16.46 -12.48
CA PHE A 246 1.41 17.16 -13.41
C PHE A 246 2.42 18.05 -12.70
N LEU A 247 2.03 18.65 -11.58
CA LEU A 247 2.96 19.40 -10.74
C LEU A 247 4.03 18.48 -10.13
N SER A 248 3.65 17.30 -9.62
CA SER A 248 4.64 16.33 -9.14
C SER A 248 5.58 15.85 -10.25
N ILE A 249 5.07 15.62 -11.47
CA ILE A 249 5.88 15.20 -12.62
C ILE A 249 6.84 16.33 -13.01
N SER A 250 6.35 17.56 -13.18
CA SER A 250 7.21 18.70 -13.55
C SER A 250 8.31 18.97 -12.51
N GLN A 251 8.05 18.73 -11.22
CA GLN A 251 9.07 18.85 -10.18
C GLN A 251 10.23 17.85 -10.33
N GLU A 252 10.09 16.76 -11.09
CA GLU A 252 11.20 15.83 -11.36
C GLU A 252 12.20 16.37 -12.39
N PHE A 253 11.85 17.43 -13.12
CA PHE A 253 12.65 17.97 -14.23
C PHE A 253 13.22 19.36 -13.92
N ASP A 254 14.45 19.58 -14.38
CA ASP A 254 15.16 20.87 -14.29
C ASP A 254 14.56 21.92 -15.26
N ASP A 255 14.69 23.22 -14.94
CA ASP A 255 14.17 24.35 -15.72
C ASP A 255 12.64 24.36 -15.97
N THR A 256 11.85 23.85 -15.03
CA THR A 256 10.37 23.79 -15.17
C THR A 256 9.62 24.84 -14.35
N GLU A 257 10.30 25.83 -13.77
CA GLU A 257 9.69 26.82 -12.86
C GLU A 257 8.53 27.59 -13.52
N ASN A 258 8.71 28.04 -14.76
CA ASN A 258 7.67 28.74 -15.53
C ASN A 258 6.44 27.84 -15.76
N LEU A 259 6.66 26.57 -16.06
CA LEU A 259 5.60 25.59 -16.28
C LEU A 259 4.87 25.27 -14.97
N GLN A 260 5.58 25.15 -13.85
CA GLN A 260 4.98 24.94 -12.53
C GLN A 260 4.11 26.13 -12.12
N GLN A 261 4.59 27.36 -12.33
CA GLN A 261 3.80 28.57 -12.06
C GLN A 261 2.53 28.62 -12.90
N LEU A 262 2.63 28.29 -14.19
CA LEU A 262 1.49 28.24 -15.09
C LEU A 262 0.48 27.16 -14.69
N ILE A 263 0.94 25.95 -14.36
CA ILE A 263 0.09 24.86 -13.86
C ILE A 263 -0.65 25.33 -12.60
N LEU A 264 0.02 26.03 -11.68
CA LEU A 264 -0.62 26.52 -10.47
C LEU A 264 -1.62 27.65 -10.71
N GLN A 265 -1.32 28.58 -11.60
CA GLN A 265 -2.26 29.67 -11.95
C GLN A 265 -3.51 29.14 -12.64
N SER A 266 -3.34 28.21 -13.57
CA SER A 266 -4.46 27.59 -14.30
C SER A 266 -5.32 26.70 -13.41
N THR A 267 -4.72 25.94 -12.49
CA THR A 267 -5.45 25.13 -11.51
C THR A 267 -6.15 25.98 -10.46
N LEU A 268 -5.57 27.11 -10.04
CA LEU A 268 -6.24 28.11 -9.21
C LEU A 268 -7.47 28.70 -9.89
N ALA A 269 -7.36 29.04 -11.18
CA ALA A 269 -8.48 29.59 -11.93
C ALA A 269 -9.65 28.60 -12.04
N LEU A 270 -9.34 27.30 -12.10
CA LEU A 270 -10.33 26.24 -12.25
C LEU A 270 -10.91 25.76 -10.91
N PHE A 271 -10.12 25.76 -9.86
CA PHE A 271 -10.54 25.33 -8.52
C PHE A 271 -10.19 26.36 -7.43
N PRO A 272 -10.82 27.55 -7.43
CA PRO A 272 -10.50 28.62 -6.47
C PRO A 272 -10.77 28.25 -5.01
N THR A 273 -11.72 27.32 -4.77
CA THR A 273 -12.20 26.92 -3.44
C THR A 273 -11.61 25.60 -2.95
N SER A 274 -10.71 24.97 -3.70
CA SER A 274 -10.15 23.67 -3.31
C SER A 274 -9.06 23.83 -2.25
N GLU A 275 -9.32 23.27 -1.07
CA GLU A 275 -8.41 23.29 0.09
C GLU A 275 -7.08 22.56 -0.19
N ILE A 276 -7.11 21.53 -1.04
CA ILE A 276 -5.90 20.79 -1.43
C ILE A 276 -5.02 21.66 -2.33
N MET A 277 -5.65 22.42 -3.24
CA MET A 277 -4.95 23.31 -4.17
C MET A 277 -4.26 24.45 -3.41
N LEU A 278 -4.99 25.12 -2.52
CA LEU A 278 -4.46 26.21 -1.70
C LEU A 278 -3.29 25.76 -0.82
N ASP A 279 -3.39 24.56 -0.24
CA ASP A 279 -2.32 23.92 0.53
C ASP A 279 -1.07 23.63 -0.33
N THR A 280 -1.24 23.21 -1.58
CA THR A 280 -0.09 22.93 -2.47
C THR A 280 0.63 24.20 -2.92
N ILE A 281 -0.09 25.30 -3.13
CA ILE A 281 0.51 26.62 -3.47
C ILE A 281 1.30 27.16 -2.29
N ALA A 282 0.72 27.08 -1.09
CA ALA A 282 1.40 27.51 0.11
C ALA A 282 2.65 26.66 0.38
N LYS A 283 2.62 25.36 0.06
CA LYS A 283 3.81 24.48 0.14
C LYS A 283 4.84 24.70 -0.97
N GLN A 284 4.46 25.25 -2.12
CA GLN A 284 5.37 25.33 -3.27
C GLN A 284 6.64 26.14 -2.95
N SER A 285 6.50 27.29 -2.29
CA SER A 285 7.66 28.11 -1.91
C SER A 285 8.58 27.37 -0.93
N LEU A 286 8.02 26.55 -0.02
CA LEU A 286 8.80 25.67 0.86
C LEU A 286 9.52 24.56 0.08
N VAL A 287 8.85 23.91 -0.88
CA VAL A 287 9.45 22.85 -1.70
C VAL A 287 10.60 23.39 -2.54
N MET A 288 10.45 24.59 -3.13
CA MET A 288 11.51 25.24 -3.89
C MET A 288 12.73 25.57 -3.01
N LEU A 289 12.52 26.03 -1.77
CA LEU A 289 13.62 26.21 -0.82
C LEU A 289 14.26 24.90 -0.37
N GLN A 290 13.47 23.85 -0.14
CA GLN A 290 14.00 22.54 0.25
C GLN A 290 14.88 21.94 -0.86
N LYS A 291 14.51 22.12 -2.14
CA LYS A 291 15.36 21.75 -3.28
C LYS A 291 16.66 22.55 -3.28
N LYS A 292 16.58 23.88 -3.13
CA LYS A 292 17.77 24.75 -3.01
C LYS A 292 18.64 24.37 -1.82
N ARG A 293 18.09 23.89 -0.70
CA ARG A 293 18.85 23.39 0.46
C ARG A 293 19.65 22.13 0.14
N ASN A 294 19.16 21.28 -0.76
CA ASN A 294 19.86 20.06 -1.15
C ASN A 294 21.00 20.34 -2.13
N GLU A 295 20.94 21.45 -2.86
CA GLU A 295 21.92 21.85 -3.89
C GLU A 295 22.92 22.92 -3.38
N GLU A 296 22.47 23.85 -2.53
CA GLU A 296 23.24 25.01 -2.06
C GLU A 296 23.03 25.30 -0.55
N PHE A 297 23.95 26.06 0.04
CA PHE A 297 23.82 26.56 1.41
C PHE A 297 22.80 27.70 1.48
N VAL A 298 21.59 27.41 1.98
CA VAL A 298 20.52 28.40 2.16
C VAL A 298 20.72 29.15 3.48
N LYS A 299 20.69 30.49 3.44
CA LYS A 299 20.81 31.35 4.63
C LYS A 299 19.49 31.36 5.43
N ASP A 300 19.59 31.48 6.76
CA ASP A 300 18.44 31.54 7.67
C ASP A 300 17.46 32.68 7.35
N ASN A 301 17.95 33.79 6.78
CA ASN A 301 17.12 34.92 6.36
C ASN A 301 16.18 34.59 5.18
N ASP A 302 16.57 33.65 4.31
CA ASP A 302 15.74 33.26 3.17
C ASP A 302 14.63 32.27 3.61
N TRP A 303 14.91 31.45 4.64
CA TRP A 303 13.88 30.65 5.32
C TRP A 303 12.82 31.53 5.98
N ILE A 304 13.26 32.58 6.67
CA ILE A 304 12.36 33.53 7.33
C ILE A 304 11.40 34.18 6.33
N LYS A 305 11.92 34.66 5.20
CA LYS A 305 11.09 35.31 4.17
C LYS A 305 10.05 34.35 3.59
N VAL A 306 10.45 33.12 3.30
CA VAL A 306 9.52 32.14 2.73
C VAL A 306 8.52 31.65 3.77
N GLU A 307 8.89 31.51 5.04
CA GLU A 307 7.93 31.24 6.11
C GLU A 307 6.88 32.34 6.20
N ASP A 308 7.28 33.61 6.08
CA ASP A 308 6.36 34.75 6.08
C ASP A 308 5.46 34.76 4.84
N GLU A 309 5.99 34.43 3.65
CA GLU A 309 5.20 34.26 2.42
C GLU A 309 4.20 33.10 2.52
N VAL A 310 4.60 31.99 3.15
CA VAL A 310 3.75 30.80 3.35
C VAL A 310 2.63 31.15 4.32
N GLN A 311 2.94 31.82 5.42
CA GLN A 311 1.96 32.33 6.36
C GLN A 311 0.96 33.26 5.66
N GLN A 312 1.43 34.22 4.86
CA GLN A 312 0.56 35.12 4.13
C GLN A 312 -0.38 34.36 3.17
N LYS A 313 0.14 33.40 2.41
CA LYS A 313 -0.66 32.60 1.47
C LYS A 313 -1.70 31.73 2.18
N TYR A 314 -1.37 31.16 3.34
CA TYR A 314 -2.33 30.43 4.15
C TYR A 314 -3.39 31.35 4.79
N GLU A 315 -3.01 32.56 5.22
CA GLU A 315 -3.97 33.54 5.73
C GLU A 315 -4.94 34.01 4.64
N GLU A 316 -4.46 34.27 3.43
CA GLU A 316 -5.31 34.56 2.27
C GLU A 316 -6.20 33.37 1.88
N ALA A 317 -5.68 32.15 1.99
CA ALA A 317 -6.44 30.92 1.71
C ALA A 317 -7.58 30.71 2.73
N VAL A 318 -7.30 30.91 4.02
CA VAL A 318 -8.28 30.82 5.10
C VAL A 318 -9.37 31.90 4.97
N GLN A 319 -8.99 33.12 4.57
CA GLN A 319 -9.96 34.19 4.31
C GLN A 319 -10.92 33.83 3.16
N LYS A 320 -10.44 33.10 2.15
CA LYS A 320 -11.25 32.64 1.01
C LYS A 320 -12.04 31.36 1.32
N VAL A 321 -11.47 30.43 2.08
CA VAL A 321 -12.04 29.12 2.42
C VAL A 321 -11.82 28.87 3.92
N ASN A 322 -12.76 29.32 4.73
CA ASN A 322 -12.70 29.12 6.18
C ASN A 322 -13.32 27.77 6.57
N THR A 323 -12.57 26.69 6.36
CA THR A 323 -12.96 25.33 6.74
C THR A 323 -11.96 24.73 7.72
N SER A 324 -12.45 23.83 8.58
CA SER A 324 -11.64 23.11 9.57
C SER A 324 -10.45 22.35 8.96
N LEU A 325 -10.64 21.79 7.76
CA LEU A 325 -9.60 21.06 7.02
C LEU A 325 -8.47 21.96 6.50
N MET A 326 -8.77 23.21 6.13
CA MET A 326 -7.75 24.16 5.69
C MET A 326 -6.84 24.56 6.88
N TRP A 327 -7.45 24.75 8.05
CA TRP A 327 -6.71 24.97 9.30
C TRP A 327 -5.87 23.77 9.71
N GLU A 328 -6.38 22.54 9.58
CA GLU A 328 -5.59 21.31 9.80
C GLU A 328 -4.37 21.21 8.87
N LYS A 329 -4.55 21.53 7.59
CA LYS A 329 -3.46 21.56 6.62
C LYS A 329 -2.42 22.62 6.96
N TYR A 330 -2.86 23.81 7.35
CA TYR A 330 -1.99 24.91 7.78
C TYR A 330 -1.20 24.56 9.05
N VAL A 331 -1.86 23.99 10.06
CA VAL A 331 -1.16 23.54 11.27
C VAL A 331 -0.19 22.41 10.97
N ARG A 332 -0.58 21.41 10.18
CA ARG A 332 0.27 20.27 9.85
C ARG A 332 1.55 20.68 9.12
N THR A 333 1.53 21.72 8.27
CA THR A 333 2.76 22.21 7.63
C THR A 333 3.69 22.86 8.62
N PHE A 334 3.19 23.74 9.48
CA PHE A 334 4.02 24.41 10.47
C PHE A 334 4.50 23.46 11.57
N THR A 335 3.74 22.43 11.94
CA THR A 335 4.22 21.35 12.83
C THR A 335 5.35 20.55 12.19
N LYS A 336 5.26 20.22 10.89
CA LYS A 336 6.38 19.58 10.18
C LYS A 336 7.63 20.46 10.17
N LEU A 337 7.45 21.76 9.88
CA LEU A 337 8.55 22.72 9.92
C LEU A 337 9.14 22.84 11.32
N LEU A 338 8.32 22.79 12.38
CA LEU A 338 8.82 22.80 13.75
C LEU A 338 9.71 21.58 14.03
N ASN A 339 9.29 20.38 13.63
CA ASN A 339 10.08 19.15 13.80
C ASN A 339 11.37 19.15 12.98
N GLU A 340 11.42 19.89 11.86
CA GLU A 340 12.61 20.05 11.02
C GLU A 340 13.54 21.18 11.49
N SER A 341 13.22 21.89 12.57
CA SER A 341 14.06 22.97 13.10
C SER A 341 15.39 22.45 13.67
N ARG A 342 16.48 23.14 13.35
CA ARG A 342 17.83 22.80 13.86
C ARG A 342 18.25 23.71 15.01
N ASN A 343 17.69 24.92 15.05
CA ASN A 343 18.04 25.95 16.02
C ASN A 343 16.90 26.23 17.02
N GLN A 344 17.27 26.45 18.28
CA GLN A 344 16.32 26.81 19.35
C GLN A 344 15.55 28.11 19.06
N ALA A 345 16.15 29.05 18.32
CA ALA A 345 15.51 30.30 17.92
C ALA A 345 14.45 30.09 16.82
N GLU A 346 14.71 29.21 15.85
CA GLU A 346 13.74 28.81 14.82
C GLU A 346 12.56 28.08 15.43
N ALA A 347 12.84 27.15 16.37
CA ALA A 347 11.80 26.42 17.09
C ALA A 347 10.87 27.37 17.84
N LYS A 348 11.43 28.35 18.58
CA LYS A 348 10.63 29.37 19.29
C LYS A 348 9.79 30.24 18.34
N ARG A 349 10.35 30.66 17.20
CA ARG A 349 9.61 31.46 16.20
C ARG A 349 8.44 30.66 15.63
N ARG A 350 8.69 29.44 15.16
CA ARG A 350 7.67 28.55 14.58
C ARG A 350 6.59 28.21 15.60
N TYR A 351 6.96 28.05 16.88
CA TYR A 351 6.02 27.88 17.99
C TYR A 351 5.09 29.10 18.18
N LEU A 352 5.64 30.31 18.20
CA LEU A 352 4.82 31.54 18.31
C LEU A 352 3.88 31.72 17.11
N ILE A 353 4.30 31.32 15.91
CA ILE A 353 3.45 31.33 14.72
C ILE A 353 2.31 30.31 14.90
N LEU A 354 2.61 29.08 15.31
CA LEU A 354 1.60 28.06 15.60
C LEU A 354 0.57 28.53 16.64
N GLN A 355 1.01 29.14 17.75
CA GLN A 355 0.10 29.69 18.75
C GLN A 355 -0.86 30.74 18.17
N LYS A 356 -0.37 31.64 17.31
CA LYS A 356 -1.22 32.62 16.61
C LYS A 356 -2.21 31.94 15.67
N ILE A 357 -1.79 30.89 14.96
CA ILE A 357 -2.64 30.12 14.04
C ILE A 357 -3.77 29.46 14.83
N PHE A 358 -3.46 28.77 15.94
CA PHE A 358 -4.46 28.13 16.78
C PHE A 358 -5.44 29.13 17.39
N GLY A 359 -4.94 30.29 17.88
CA GLY A 359 -5.80 31.37 18.38
C GLY A 359 -6.78 31.88 17.32
N LYS A 360 -6.31 32.14 16.09
CA LYS A 360 -7.18 32.56 14.98
C LYS A 360 -8.19 31.47 14.59
N ALA A 361 -7.82 30.19 14.64
CA ALA A 361 -8.73 29.08 14.35
C ALA A 361 -9.82 28.91 15.41
N GLU A 362 -9.49 29.16 16.69
CA GLU A 362 -10.43 29.16 17.81
C GLU A 362 -11.41 30.34 17.71
N GLU A 363 -10.92 31.55 17.42
CA GLU A 363 -11.76 32.75 17.21
C GLU A 363 -12.79 32.57 16.09
N GLN A 364 -12.43 31.82 15.04
CA GLN A 364 -13.30 31.53 13.90
C GLN A 364 -14.19 30.29 14.10
N ASN A 365 -14.11 29.63 15.26
CA ASN A 365 -14.89 28.45 15.64
C ASN A 365 -14.81 27.28 14.63
N GLN A 366 -13.68 27.16 13.93
CA GLN A 366 -13.39 26.06 12.97
C GLN A 366 -12.34 25.08 13.51
N ALA A 367 -11.95 25.21 14.77
CA ALA A 367 -10.98 24.31 15.39
C ALA A 367 -11.56 22.90 15.51
N SER A 368 -11.02 21.97 14.72
CA SER A 368 -11.36 20.55 14.78
C SER A 368 -10.78 19.88 16.03
N ILE A 369 -11.29 18.69 16.34
CA ILE A 369 -10.80 17.86 17.44
C ILE A 369 -9.30 17.57 17.27
N ASP A 370 -8.84 17.27 16.06
CA ASP A 370 -7.44 16.97 15.79
C ASP A 370 -6.55 18.21 15.94
N LEU A 371 -7.04 19.42 15.62
CA LEU A 371 -6.31 20.67 15.88
C LEU A 371 -6.06 20.90 17.37
N TYR A 372 -7.07 20.69 18.22
CA TYR A 372 -6.89 20.81 19.69
C TYR A 372 -5.94 19.76 20.25
N LEU A 373 -5.92 18.54 19.69
CA LEU A 373 -5.00 17.49 20.10
C LEU A 373 -3.55 17.87 19.76
N VAL A 374 -3.29 18.33 18.54
CA VAL A 374 -1.96 18.79 18.13
C VAL A 374 -1.54 20.01 18.97
N TRP A 375 -2.46 20.94 19.24
CA TRP A 375 -2.16 22.10 20.07
C TRP A 375 -1.77 21.70 21.51
N ALA A 376 -2.49 20.75 22.11
CA ALA A 376 -2.18 20.25 23.43
C ALA A 376 -0.84 19.49 23.48
N GLU A 377 -0.54 18.67 22.47
CA GLU A 377 0.76 17.99 22.35
C GLU A 377 1.92 18.99 22.29
N LEU A 378 1.78 20.05 21.49
CA LEU A 378 2.79 21.10 21.40
C LEU A 378 3.04 21.81 22.74
N PHE A 379 1.99 22.07 23.53
CA PHE A 379 2.18 22.64 24.88
C PHE A 379 2.87 21.69 25.84
N ILE A 380 2.58 20.38 25.75
CA ILE A 380 3.24 19.36 26.58
C ILE A 380 4.73 19.28 26.23
N ASP A 381 5.07 19.28 24.94
CA ASP A 381 6.45 19.20 24.46
C ASP A 381 7.30 20.41 24.88
N VAL A 382 6.69 21.59 24.97
CA VAL A 382 7.35 22.83 25.46
C VAL A 382 7.40 22.88 27.00
N GLY A 383 6.63 22.05 27.70
CA GLY A 383 6.55 22.00 29.17
C GLY A 383 5.50 22.94 29.77
N GLU A 384 4.64 23.57 28.97
CA GLU A 384 3.55 24.46 29.41
C GLU A 384 2.25 23.67 29.71
N THR A 385 2.34 22.71 30.63
CA THR A 385 1.25 21.75 30.96
C THR A 385 -0.03 22.43 31.46
N GLN A 386 0.06 23.56 32.15
CA GLN A 386 -1.12 24.32 32.60
C GLN A 386 -1.88 24.97 31.43
N GLN A 387 -1.16 25.47 30.42
CA GLN A 387 -1.79 26.04 29.23
C GLN A 387 -2.46 24.94 28.40
N ALA A 388 -1.84 23.76 28.30
CA ALA A 388 -2.44 22.58 27.70
C ALA A 388 -3.79 22.19 28.36
N LEU A 389 -3.89 22.28 29.70
CA LEU A 389 -5.15 22.01 30.39
C LEU A 389 -6.23 23.05 30.09
N THR A 390 -5.85 24.33 30.01
CA THR A 390 -6.83 25.38 29.69
C THR A 390 -7.35 25.26 28.27
N THR A 391 -6.50 24.95 27.29
CA THR A 391 -6.93 24.70 25.91
C THR A 391 -7.76 23.42 25.78
N LEU A 392 -7.38 22.34 26.45
CA LEU A 392 -8.18 21.11 26.46
C LEU A 392 -9.53 21.27 27.17
N SER A 393 -9.60 22.04 28.25
CA SER A 393 -10.89 22.33 28.92
C SER A 393 -11.82 23.18 28.06
N ARG A 394 -11.27 24.13 27.29
CA ARG A 394 -12.03 24.87 26.26
C ARG A 394 -12.51 23.94 25.15
N ALA A 395 -11.63 23.07 24.64
CA ALA A 395 -11.99 22.07 23.64
C ALA A 395 -13.10 21.11 24.13
N LEU A 396 -13.03 20.67 25.38
CA LEU A 396 -14.06 19.83 26.01
C LEU A 396 -15.38 20.57 26.23
N SER A 397 -15.35 21.90 26.41
CA SER A 397 -16.56 22.71 26.49
C SER A 397 -17.34 22.73 25.16
N LEU A 398 -16.62 22.70 24.04
CA LEU A 398 -17.16 22.67 22.68
C LEU A 398 -17.52 21.24 22.23
N HIS A 399 -16.65 20.26 22.49
CA HIS A 399 -16.75 18.88 22.02
C HIS A 399 -16.87 17.86 23.16
N LYS A 400 -17.95 17.96 23.94
CA LYS A 400 -18.19 17.21 25.18
C LYS A 400 -18.17 15.67 25.04
N MET A 401 -18.45 15.14 23.84
CA MET A 401 -18.62 13.70 23.59
C MET A 401 -17.35 13.00 23.06
N SER A 402 -16.24 13.71 22.84
CA SER A 402 -15.03 13.13 22.23
C SER A 402 -14.15 12.38 23.25
N SER A 403 -14.04 11.06 23.09
CA SER A 403 -13.19 10.20 23.94
C SER A 403 -11.71 10.56 23.86
N ARG A 404 -11.21 10.91 22.67
CA ARG A 404 -9.78 11.23 22.43
C ARG A 404 -9.33 12.48 23.19
N LEU A 405 -10.18 13.52 23.27
CA LEU A 405 -9.88 14.73 24.04
C LEU A 405 -9.86 14.46 25.54
N TRP A 406 -10.82 13.68 26.04
CA TRP A 406 -10.87 13.29 27.45
C TRP A 406 -9.65 12.49 27.87
N VAL A 407 -9.25 11.49 27.10
CA VAL A 407 -8.03 10.67 27.33
C VAL A 407 -6.80 11.57 27.49
N LYS A 408 -6.60 12.51 26.55
CA LYS A 408 -5.44 13.42 26.58
C LYS A 408 -5.51 14.42 27.73
N TYR A 409 -6.69 14.97 28.03
CA TYR A 409 -6.89 15.82 29.20
C TYR A 409 -6.56 15.12 30.51
N LEU A 410 -7.01 13.87 30.66
CA LEU A 410 -6.75 13.06 31.84
C LEU A 410 -5.26 12.68 31.93
N LEU A 411 -4.59 12.41 30.80
CA LEU A 411 -3.14 12.15 30.76
C LEU A 411 -2.35 13.37 31.26
N VAL A 412 -2.68 14.57 30.78
CA VAL A 412 -2.00 15.80 31.22
C VAL A 412 -2.23 16.06 32.70
N LYS A 413 -3.45 15.86 33.21
CA LYS A 413 -3.73 15.98 34.66
C LYS A 413 -2.94 14.96 35.49
N CYS A 414 -2.80 13.73 35.01
CA CYS A 414 -1.97 12.74 35.69
C CYS A 414 -0.49 13.12 35.72
N SER A 415 0.02 13.73 34.64
CA SER A 415 1.42 14.21 34.59
C SER A 415 1.72 15.35 35.56
N LEU A 416 0.70 16.13 35.95
CA LEU A 416 0.81 17.22 36.92
C LEU A 416 0.79 16.72 38.38
N GLY A 417 0.48 15.44 38.61
CA GLY A 417 0.44 14.86 39.95
C GLY A 417 -0.75 15.35 40.80
N ASP A 418 -1.87 15.68 40.16
CA ASP A 418 -3.09 16.10 40.86
C ASP A 418 -3.60 15.00 41.82
N GLU A 419 -4.24 15.43 42.91
CA GLU A 419 -4.82 14.52 43.90
C GLU A 419 -5.84 13.55 43.29
N TRP A 420 -5.78 12.29 43.71
CA TRP A 420 -6.63 11.19 43.24
C TRP A 420 -8.13 11.53 43.25
N GLU A 421 -8.61 12.28 44.25
CA GLU A 421 -10.01 12.70 44.36
C GLU A 421 -10.46 13.65 43.23
N VAL A 422 -9.57 14.54 42.80
CA VAL A 422 -9.84 15.50 41.71
C VAL A 422 -9.88 14.75 40.38
N LEU A 423 -8.95 13.81 40.18
CA LEU A 423 -8.94 12.92 39.03
C LEU A 423 -10.24 12.10 38.98
N GLN A 424 -10.65 11.50 40.09
CA GLN A 424 -11.86 10.66 40.17
C GLN A 424 -13.14 11.40 39.73
N LYS A 425 -13.29 12.66 40.13
CA LYS A 425 -14.45 13.49 39.74
C LYS A 425 -14.48 13.76 38.25
N GLU A 426 -13.32 14.01 37.64
CA GLU A 426 -13.22 14.27 36.20
C GLU A 426 -13.38 13.00 35.36
N PHE A 427 -12.87 11.85 35.82
CA PHE A 427 -13.14 10.55 35.20
C PHE A 427 -14.64 10.25 35.20
N LYS A 428 -15.34 10.44 36.32
CA LYS A 428 -16.80 10.28 36.39
C LYS A 428 -17.54 11.24 35.46
N ARG A 429 -17.06 12.48 35.33
CA ARG A 429 -17.61 13.47 34.39
C ARG A 429 -17.41 13.05 32.94
N ALA A 430 -16.22 12.56 32.58
CA ALA A 430 -15.90 12.06 31.25
C ALA A 430 -16.80 10.87 30.87
N LEU A 431 -16.95 9.92 31.78
CA LEU A 431 -17.75 8.70 31.58
C LEU A 431 -19.26 8.97 31.49
N ASN A 432 -19.76 9.98 32.19
CA ASN A 432 -21.16 10.42 32.07
C ASN A 432 -21.45 11.07 30.71
N LEU A 433 -20.46 11.69 30.07
CA LEU A 433 -20.63 12.43 28.81
C LEU A 433 -20.31 11.58 27.57
N VAL A 434 -19.42 10.59 27.68
CA VAL A 434 -18.98 9.72 26.58
C VAL A 434 -19.55 8.32 26.76
N SER A 435 -20.68 8.03 26.10
CA SER A 435 -21.38 6.75 26.25
C SER A 435 -20.96 5.65 25.26
N LYS A 436 -20.44 6.00 24.08
CA LYS A 436 -20.17 5.03 22.99
C LYS A 436 -18.71 4.59 22.83
N ASP A 437 -17.73 5.41 23.25
CA ASP A 437 -16.28 5.11 23.14
C ASP A 437 -15.55 5.29 24.49
N SER A 438 -16.12 4.72 25.56
CA SER A 438 -15.59 4.87 26.93
C SER A 438 -14.42 3.94 27.26
N VAL A 439 -14.14 2.92 26.43
CA VAL A 439 -13.10 1.90 26.68
C VAL A 439 -11.72 2.50 26.97
N PRO A 440 -11.19 3.46 26.18
CA PRO A 440 -9.86 4.02 26.44
C PRO A 440 -9.79 4.84 27.74
N ILE A 441 -10.90 5.50 28.10
CA ILE A 441 -11.01 6.27 29.35
C ILE A 441 -11.01 5.33 30.54
N TRP A 442 -11.77 4.22 30.45
CA TRP A 442 -11.77 3.17 31.47
C TRP A 442 -10.41 2.51 31.64
N GLN A 443 -9.69 2.26 30.54
CA GLN A 443 -8.35 1.67 30.60
C GLN A 443 -7.40 2.55 31.40
N MET A 444 -7.34 3.84 31.06
CA MET A 444 -6.51 4.78 31.81
C MET A 444 -6.94 4.88 33.28
N TYR A 445 -8.25 4.94 33.56
CA TYR A 445 -8.75 5.05 34.92
C TYR A 445 -8.39 3.83 35.78
N ILE A 446 -8.49 2.63 35.20
CA ILE A 446 -8.13 1.38 35.85
C ILE A 446 -6.62 1.28 36.04
N ASP A 447 -5.82 1.57 35.02
CA ASP A 447 -4.36 1.52 35.12
C ASP A 447 -3.83 2.44 36.22
N LEU A 448 -4.41 3.63 36.36
CA LEU A 448 -4.08 4.58 37.44
C LEU A 448 -4.59 4.13 38.81
N ALA A 449 -5.77 3.52 38.90
CA ALA A 449 -6.30 2.99 40.16
C ALA A 449 -5.44 1.83 40.68
N VAL A 450 -5.02 0.94 39.78
CA VAL A 450 -4.15 -0.20 40.08
C VAL A 450 -2.76 0.27 40.48
N SER A 451 -2.17 1.23 39.78
CA SER A 451 -0.83 1.75 40.13
C SER A 451 -0.81 2.52 41.45
N SER A 452 -1.91 3.20 41.79
CA SER A 452 -2.06 3.96 43.05
C SER A 452 -2.56 3.11 44.22
N ASN A 453 -2.88 1.83 43.99
CA ASN A 453 -3.49 0.90 44.96
C ASN A 453 -4.69 1.51 45.72
N ALA A 454 -5.58 2.20 44.99
CA ALA A 454 -6.69 2.91 45.60
C ALA A 454 -7.72 1.94 46.21
N PRO A 455 -8.29 2.21 47.40
CA PRO A 455 -9.26 1.32 48.02
C PRO A 455 -10.57 1.21 47.21
N GLU A 456 -10.89 2.21 46.38
CA GLU A 456 -12.05 2.20 45.48
C GLU A 456 -11.81 1.44 44.17
N THR A 457 -10.64 0.86 43.94
CA THR A 457 -10.34 0.12 42.69
C THR A 457 -11.39 -0.95 42.38
N LYS A 458 -11.93 -1.61 43.41
CA LYS A 458 -13.01 -2.59 43.28
C LYS A 458 -14.33 -1.98 42.78
N THR A 459 -14.72 -0.81 43.30
CA THR A 459 -15.97 -0.15 42.89
C THR A 459 -15.84 0.42 41.48
N ILE A 460 -14.63 0.86 41.11
CA ILE A 460 -14.28 1.30 39.76
C ILE A 460 -14.45 0.17 38.74
N PHE A 461 -13.93 -1.03 39.06
CA PHE A 461 -14.12 -2.20 38.22
C PHE A 461 -15.61 -2.58 38.13
N GLU A 462 -16.35 -2.58 39.24
CA GLU A 462 -17.79 -2.89 39.22
C GLU A 462 -18.62 -1.88 38.42
N ASP A 463 -18.27 -0.60 38.43
CA ASP A 463 -18.94 0.43 37.64
C ASP A 463 -18.55 0.35 36.14
N CYS A 464 -17.29 -0.01 35.84
CA CYS A 464 -16.84 -0.29 34.48
C CYS A 464 -17.64 -1.44 33.85
N LEU A 465 -17.87 -2.50 34.63
CA LEU A 465 -18.67 -3.66 34.23
C LEU A 465 -20.16 -3.33 34.04
N LYS A 466 -20.71 -2.29 34.67
CA LYS A 466 -22.11 -1.90 34.45
C LYS A 466 -22.32 -1.06 33.18
N SER A 467 -21.27 -0.42 32.67
CA SER A 467 -21.38 0.63 31.65
C SER A 467 -21.58 0.14 30.20
N SER A 468 -20.86 -0.88 29.72
CA SER A 468 -21.06 -1.45 28.37
C SER A 468 -20.64 -2.92 28.27
N ASN A 469 -21.06 -3.62 27.20
CA ASN A 469 -20.68 -5.02 26.98
C ASN A 469 -19.25 -5.15 26.43
N GLU A 470 -18.73 -4.15 25.70
CA GLU A 470 -17.33 -4.10 25.28
C GLU A 470 -16.37 -3.90 26.45
N THR A 471 -16.70 -3.02 27.41
CA THR A 471 -15.88 -2.83 28.62
C THR A 471 -15.87 -4.09 29.47
N LYS A 472 -17.01 -4.79 29.61
CA LYS A 472 -17.08 -6.09 30.29
C LYS A 472 -16.12 -7.12 29.69
N LYS A 473 -16.03 -7.23 28.36
CA LYS A 473 -15.17 -8.22 27.71
C LYS A 473 -13.67 -7.93 27.94
N MET A 474 -13.26 -6.66 27.92
CA MET A 474 -11.85 -6.28 28.03
C MET A 474 -11.37 -6.23 29.49
N PHE A 475 -12.14 -5.61 30.37
CA PHE A 475 -11.71 -5.36 31.75
C PHE A 475 -12.00 -6.51 32.70
N SER A 476 -12.84 -7.47 32.33
CA SER A 476 -13.08 -8.67 33.15
C SER A 476 -11.79 -9.47 33.38
N VAL A 477 -10.92 -9.58 32.37
CA VAL A 477 -9.62 -10.26 32.49
C VAL A 477 -8.68 -9.51 33.42
N GLN A 478 -8.59 -8.18 33.27
CA GLN A 478 -7.73 -7.34 34.12
C GLN A 478 -8.23 -7.31 35.57
N TYR A 479 -9.53 -7.24 35.79
CA TYR A 479 -10.13 -7.27 37.11
C TYR A 479 -9.85 -8.58 37.84
N ILE A 480 -9.94 -9.70 37.13
CA ILE A 480 -9.63 -11.02 37.70
C ILE A 480 -8.16 -11.16 38.09
N LYS A 481 -7.24 -10.66 37.25
CA LYS A 481 -5.81 -10.63 37.58
C LYS A 481 -5.52 -9.78 38.82
N TRP A 482 -6.17 -8.62 38.94
CA TRP A 482 -6.05 -7.74 40.10
C TRP A 482 -6.62 -8.36 41.39
N VAL A 483 -7.81 -8.95 41.33
CA VAL A 483 -8.45 -9.61 42.49
C VAL A 483 -7.62 -10.79 43.01
N ASP A 484 -7.00 -11.56 42.12
CA ASP A 484 -6.12 -12.67 42.53
C ASP A 484 -4.86 -12.17 43.24
N GLN A 485 -4.27 -11.07 42.76
CA GLN A 485 -3.07 -10.46 43.35
C GLN A 485 -3.31 -9.83 44.71
N ILE A 486 -4.48 -9.23 44.97
CA ILE A 486 -4.73 -8.44 46.20
C ILE A 486 -5.67 -9.14 47.19
N GLU A 487 -6.83 -9.65 46.74
CA GLU A 487 -7.87 -10.23 47.63
C GLU A 487 -7.76 -11.76 47.77
N GLY A 488 -6.90 -12.40 46.98
CA GLY A 488 -6.58 -13.81 47.04
C GLY A 488 -7.62 -14.75 46.42
N SER A 489 -7.26 -16.04 46.36
CA SER A 489 -7.92 -17.06 45.53
C SER A 489 -9.41 -17.33 45.83
N LYS A 490 -9.90 -16.98 47.03
CA LYS A 490 -11.32 -17.16 47.38
C LYS A 490 -12.21 -16.06 46.80
N ALA A 491 -11.71 -14.82 46.76
CA ALA A 491 -12.40 -13.69 46.14
C ALA A 491 -12.43 -13.83 44.61
N PHE A 492 -11.30 -14.25 44.03
CA PHE A 492 -11.19 -14.63 42.61
C PHE A 492 -12.30 -15.60 42.18
N ARG A 493 -12.46 -16.72 42.92
CA ARG A 493 -13.46 -17.76 42.58
C ARG A 493 -14.90 -17.28 42.67
N LYS A 494 -15.24 -16.43 43.65
CA LYS A 494 -16.58 -15.86 43.76
C LYS A 494 -16.88 -14.90 42.61
N LEU A 495 -15.89 -14.10 42.23
CA LEU A 495 -16.04 -13.11 41.19
C LEU A 495 -16.13 -13.72 39.80
N SER A 496 -15.27 -14.70 39.53
CA SER A 496 -15.30 -15.46 38.29
C SER A 496 -16.62 -16.22 38.12
N LEU A 497 -17.14 -16.88 39.17
CA LEU A 497 -18.47 -17.52 39.15
C LEU A 497 -19.59 -16.53 38.83
N ARG A 498 -19.52 -15.30 39.35
CA ARG A 498 -20.51 -14.24 39.08
C ARG A 498 -20.43 -13.72 37.64
N MET A 499 -19.21 -13.63 37.09
CA MET A 499 -18.94 -13.15 35.74
C MET A 499 -19.09 -14.23 34.66
N MET A 500 -19.24 -15.51 35.07
CA MET A 500 -19.36 -16.62 34.14
C MET A 500 -20.61 -16.54 33.27
N SER A 501 -21.68 -15.82 33.63
CA SER A 501 -22.95 -15.81 32.87
C SER A 501 -22.82 -15.27 31.44
N ASP A 502 -21.91 -14.32 31.18
CA ASP A 502 -21.72 -13.63 29.88
C ASP A 502 -20.23 -13.57 29.44
N ALA A 503 -19.45 -14.61 29.76
CA ALA A 503 -17.99 -14.59 29.65
C ALA A 503 -17.47 -14.81 28.20
N SER A 504 -16.41 -14.09 27.82
CA SER A 504 -15.69 -14.30 26.56
C SER A 504 -14.73 -15.50 26.63
N MET A 505 -14.42 -16.12 25.48
CA MET A 505 -13.45 -17.22 25.35
C MET A 505 -12.10 -16.90 26.02
N ASP A 506 -11.58 -15.69 25.82
CA ASP A 506 -10.29 -15.27 26.35
C ASP A 506 -10.31 -15.15 27.88
N PHE A 507 -11.43 -14.70 28.45
CA PHE A 507 -11.63 -14.64 29.89
C PHE A 507 -11.64 -16.03 30.53
N LEU A 508 -12.30 -17.00 29.90
CA LEU A 508 -12.35 -18.37 30.41
C LEU A 508 -10.97 -19.06 30.32
N LYS A 509 -10.20 -18.84 29.24
CA LYS A 509 -8.83 -19.35 29.11
C LYS A 509 -7.88 -18.73 30.14
N GLU A 510 -7.94 -17.42 30.36
CA GLU A 510 -7.11 -16.75 31.37
C GLU A 510 -7.48 -17.18 32.79
N CYS A 511 -8.77 -17.39 33.09
CA CYS A 511 -9.19 -17.96 34.38
C CYS A 511 -8.59 -19.35 34.62
N ILE A 512 -8.49 -20.18 33.58
CA ILE A 512 -7.86 -21.50 33.66
C ILE A 512 -6.36 -21.36 33.90
N GLN A 513 -5.68 -20.46 33.18
CA GLN A 513 -4.23 -20.24 33.36
C GLN A 513 -3.87 -19.71 34.74
N ILE A 514 -4.69 -18.83 35.31
CA ILE A 514 -4.47 -18.30 36.67
C ILE A 514 -4.67 -19.41 37.71
N GLU A 515 -5.69 -20.25 37.54
CA GLU A 515 -5.96 -21.33 38.49
C GLU A 515 -4.97 -22.51 38.36
N SER A 516 -4.44 -22.78 37.17
CA SER A 516 -3.44 -23.83 36.93
C SER A 516 -2.03 -23.47 37.41
N LYS A 517 -1.72 -22.16 37.52
CA LYS A 517 -0.45 -21.66 38.05
C LYS A 517 -0.34 -21.68 39.59
N LYS A 518 -1.42 -22.01 40.30
CA LYS A 518 -1.43 -22.04 41.78
C LYS A 518 -0.93 -23.39 42.30
N ASP A 519 -0.24 -23.38 43.45
CA ASP A 519 0.35 -24.57 44.11
C ASP A 519 -0.69 -25.68 44.43
N ALA A 520 -1.98 -25.33 44.54
CA ALA A 520 -3.08 -26.28 44.73
C ALA A 520 -4.27 -25.91 43.81
N PRO A 521 -4.28 -26.36 42.55
CA PRO A 521 -5.33 -26.03 41.59
C PRO A 521 -6.66 -26.69 41.99
N ASN A 522 -7.76 -25.93 41.99
CA ASN A 522 -9.06 -26.51 42.24
C ASN A 522 -9.62 -27.17 40.96
N ILE A 523 -9.32 -28.46 40.81
CA ILE A 523 -9.70 -29.27 39.65
C ILE A 523 -11.22 -29.26 39.41
N LYS A 524 -12.05 -29.21 40.46
CA LYS A 524 -13.52 -29.14 40.32
C LYS A 524 -13.98 -27.82 39.70
N TYR A 525 -13.29 -26.74 40.03
CA TYR A 525 -13.59 -25.40 39.51
C TYR A 525 -13.13 -25.24 38.05
N ILE A 526 -11.95 -25.73 37.71
CA ILE A 526 -11.45 -25.74 36.32
C ILE A 526 -12.36 -26.59 35.41
N ARG A 527 -12.84 -27.74 35.90
CA ARG A 527 -13.84 -28.57 35.21
C ARG A 527 -15.13 -27.82 34.91
N SER A 528 -15.63 -27.03 35.86
CA SER A 528 -16.86 -26.24 35.65
C SER A 528 -16.70 -25.18 34.56
N ILE A 529 -15.50 -24.61 34.40
CA ILE A 529 -15.18 -23.65 33.34
C ILE A 529 -15.12 -24.34 31.98
N TYR A 530 -14.42 -25.49 31.88
CA TYR A 530 -14.34 -26.24 30.62
C TYR A 530 -15.70 -26.78 30.16
N GLN A 531 -16.53 -27.27 31.08
CA GLN A 531 -17.91 -27.68 30.76
C GLN A 531 -18.73 -26.53 30.18
N LYS A 532 -18.53 -25.31 30.70
CA LYS A 532 -19.21 -24.13 30.17
C LYS A 532 -18.66 -23.70 28.80
N MET A 533 -17.34 -23.71 28.60
CA MET A 533 -16.72 -23.45 27.30
C MET A 533 -17.21 -24.46 26.24
N ALA A 534 -17.33 -25.73 26.62
CA ALA A 534 -17.87 -26.79 25.78
C ALA A 534 -19.35 -26.54 25.41
N HIS A 535 -20.18 -26.06 26.33
CA HIS A 535 -21.58 -25.75 26.07
C HIS A 535 -21.79 -24.51 25.18
N GLU A 536 -21.02 -23.44 25.38
CA GLU A 536 -21.22 -22.17 24.66
C GLU A 536 -20.42 -22.06 23.36
N TYR A 537 -19.19 -22.60 23.31
CA TYR A 537 -18.25 -22.44 22.19
C TYR A 537 -17.84 -23.76 21.53
N GLY A 538 -18.30 -24.90 22.06
CA GLY A 538 -17.93 -26.23 21.58
C GLY A 538 -18.48 -26.61 20.20
N LYS A 539 -19.38 -25.80 19.62
CA LYS A 539 -19.84 -25.99 18.23
C LYS A 539 -18.82 -25.48 17.20
N ASN A 540 -18.17 -24.35 17.50
CA ASN A 540 -17.37 -23.58 16.54
C ASN A 540 -15.85 -23.64 16.81
N SER A 541 -15.41 -24.18 17.95
CA SER A 541 -13.99 -24.21 18.32
C SER A 541 -13.52 -25.61 18.73
N LEU A 542 -12.59 -26.14 17.93
CA LEU A 542 -11.98 -27.46 18.11
C LEU A 542 -11.00 -27.47 19.30
N ASP A 543 -10.30 -26.35 19.51
CA ASP A 543 -9.23 -26.23 20.51
C ASP A 543 -9.76 -26.34 21.95
N VAL A 544 -11.00 -25.90 22.21
CA VAL A 544 -11.63 -25.98 23.54
C VAL A 544 -11.78 -27.43 24.01
N TRP A 545 -12.09 -28.35 23.09
CA TRP A 545 -12.26 -29.77 23.41
C TRP A 545 -10.91 -30.47 23.58
N LEU A 546 -9.90 -30.12 22.77
CA LEU A 546 -8.53 -30.64 22.93
C LEU A 546 -7.90 -30.16 24.24
N ASP A 547 -8.04 -28.87 24.57
CA ASP A 547 -7.55 -28.29 25.83
C ASP A 547 -8.21 -28.96 27.05
N TYR A 548 -9.51 -29.29 26.97
CA TYR A 548 -10.22 -29.98 28.05
C TYR A 548 -9.76 -31.42 28.23
N ILE A 549 -9.54 -32.13 27.13
CA ILE A 549 -9.00 -33.51 27.13
C ILE A 549 -7.58 -33.51 27.70
N ASN A 550 -6.73 -32.57 27.29
CA ASN A 550 -5.35 -32.47 27.75
C ASN A 550 -5.27 -32.08 29.23
N PHE A 551 -6.17 -31.22 29.70
CA PHE A 551 -6.31 -30.91 31.13
C PHE A 551 -6.70 -32.16 31.97
N GLU A 552 -7.68 -32.95 31.54
CA GLU A 552 -8.06 -34.18 32.28
C GLU A 552 -6.95 -35.24 32.26
N LYS A 553 -6.21 -35.36 31.15
CA LYS A 553 -5.01 -36.23 31.06
C LYS A 553 -3.94 -35.84 32.08
N GLN A 554 -3.71 -34.54 32.30
CA GLN A 554 -2.70 -34.03 33.23
C GLN A 554 -3.16 -34.05 34.70
N SER A 555 -4.46 -33.88 34.95
CA SER A 555 -4.99 -33.67 36.31
C SER A 555 -5.33 -34.97 37.06
N ASN A 556 -5.80 -36.00 36.36
CA ASN A 556 -6.24 -37.27 36.96
C ASN A 556 -6.01 -38.44 35.97
N SER A 557 -4.85 -39.08 36.04
CA SER A 557 -4.47 -40.23 35.21
C SER A 557 -5.35 -41.48 35.33
N GLU A 558 -6.28 -41.53 36.31
CA GLU A 558 -7.05 -42.75 36.64
C GLU A 558 -8.45 -42.83 36.01
N ASN A 559 -9.00 -41.76 35.42
CA ASN A 559 -10.38 -41.75 34.91
C ASN A 559 -10.45 -41.67 33.37
N ILE A 560 -9.95 -42.71 32.69
CA ILE A 560 -10.01 -42.91 31.23
C ILE A 560 -11.46 -42.78 30.71
N GLN A 561 -12.43 -43.24 31.49
CA GLN A 561 -13.84 -43.23 31.11
C GLN A 561 -14.38 -41.82 30.86
N ARG A 562 -13.96 -40.82 31.66
CA ARG A 562 -14.37 -39.43 31.47
C ARG A 562 -13.74 -38.77 30.25
N ILE A 563 -12.48 -39.10 29.94
CA ILE A 563 -11.81 -38.64 28.71
C ILE A 563 -12.59 -39.16 27.50
N THR A 564 -13.04 -40.41 27.58
CA THR A 564 -13.85 -41.06 26.54
C THR A 564 -15.22 -40.40 26.40
N ASP A 565 -15.87 -40.06 27.51
CA ASP A 565 -17.17 -39.35 27.52
C ASP A 565 -17.06 -37.94 26.93
N ILE A 566 -15.99 -37.20 27.25
CA ILE A 566 -15.72 -35.85 26.70
C ILE A 566 -15.45 -35.92 25.20
N TYR A 567 -14.68 -36.91 24.75
CA TYR A 567 -14.43 -37.15 23.32
C TYR A 567 -15.74 -37.46 22.56
N LEU A 568 -16.63 -38.25 23.17
CA LEU A 568 -17.95 -38.54 22.60
C LEU A 568 -18.87 -37.31 22.60
N GLN A 569 -18.78 -36.44 23.62
CA GLN A 569 -19.50 -35.17 23.64
C GLN A 569 -19.01 -34.21 22.54
N ALA A 570 -17.69 -34.03 22.40
CA ALA A 570 -17.09 -33.21 21.35
C ALA A 570 -17.54 -33.64 19.94
N LYS A 571 -17.54 -34.95 19.68
CA LYS A 571 -17.98 -35.53 18.39
C LYS A 571 -19.46 -35.28 18.10
N ARG A 572 -20.30 -35.13 19.14
CA ARG A 572 -21.75 -34.86 18.99
C ARG A 572 -22.06 -33.37 18.82
N THR A 573 -21.20 -32.48 19.30
CA THR A 573 -21.45 -31.04 19.32
C THR A 573 -20.74 -30.24 18.22
N LEU A 574 -19.63 -30.74 17.67
CA LEU A 574 -18.85 -30.05 16.62
C LEU A 574 -19.54 -30.12 15.25
N ASP A 575 -19.45 -29.04 14.47
CA ASP A 575 -19.93 -29.00 13.08
C ASP A 575 -19.15 -29.98 12.18
N GLY A 576 -19.85 -30.60 11.23
CA GLY A 576 -19.38 -31.77 10.48
C GLY A 576 -18.02 -31.64 9.78
N ASN A 577 -17.62 -30.41 9.39
CA ASN A 577 -16.32 -30.15 8.78
C ASN A 577 -15.16 -30.15 9.81
N LEU A 578 -15.44 -29.77 11.05
CA LEU A 578 -14.44 -29.70 12.15
C LEU A 578 -14.28 -31.04 12.88
N VAL A 579 -15.25 -31.96 12.76
CA VAL A 579 -15.18 -33.30 13.36
C VAL A 579 -14.03 -34.12 12.76
N ALA A 580 -13.82 -34.03 11.44
CA ALA A 580 -12.73 -34.75 10.77
C ALA A 580 -11.35 -34.26 11.23
N ASP A 581 -11.17 -32.94 11.33
CA ASP A 581 -9.94 -32.32 11.81
C ASP A 581 -9.70 -32.58 13.31
N PHE A 582 -10.76 -32.67 14.12
CA PHE A 582 -10.67 -32.99 15.54
C PHE A 582 -10.19 -34.42 15.77
N ILE A 583 -10.72 -35.38 14.99
CA ILE A 583 -10.28 -36.79 15.04
C ILE A 583 -8.82 -36.90 14.58
N ALA A 584 -8.41 -36.15 13.54
CA ALA A 584 -7.02 -36.14 13.08
C ALA A 584 -6.05 -35.55 14.13
N LYS A 585 -6.41 -34.44 14.78
CA LYS A 585 -5.56 -33.84 15.84
C LYS A 585 -5.52 -34.67 17.12
N TYR A 586 -6.65 -35.24 17.54
CA TYR A 586 -6.70 -36.13 18.70
C TYR A 586 -5.87 -37.40 18.49
N THR A 587 -5.90 -37.97 17.27
CA THR A 587 -5.06 -39.15 16.94
C THR A 587 -3.57 -38.81 16.94
N LEU A 588 -3.19 -37.63 16.44
CA LEU A 588 -1.81 -37.12 16.51
C LEU A 588 -1.33 -36.91 17.95
N GLU A 589 -2.15 -36.37 18.85
CA GLU A 589 -1.80 -36.19 20.28
C GLU A 589 -1.86 -37.51 21.10
N SER A 590 -2.56 -38.53 20.59
CA SER A 590 -2.63 -39.86 21.22
C SER A 590 -1.49 -40.80 20.80
N MET A 591 -0.73 -40.44 19.76
CA MET A 591 0.52 -41.13 19.46
C MET A 591 1.50 -40.83 20.59
N PRO A 592 2.01 -41.83 21.32
CA PRO A 592 3.07 -41.58 22.28
C PRO A 592 4.22 -40.92 21.53
N SER A 593 4.75 -39.83 22.08
CA SER A 593 6.03 -39.26 21.68
C SER A 593 7.03 -40.41 21.62
N SER A 594 7.31 -40.90 20.42
CA SER A 594 8.39 -41.83 20.17
C SER A 594 9.66 -41.10 20.55
N ASN A 595 10.19 -41.47 21.72
CA ASN A 595 11.47 -41.05 22.25
C ASN A 595 12.52 -40.87 21.14
N SER A 596 13.09 -39.68 21.10
CA SER A 596 14.53 -39.49 20.91
C SER A 596 14.96 -38.31 21.77
#